data_AF-V4HA90-F1
#
_entry.id   AF-V4HA90-F1
#
_cell.length_a   1.000
_cell.length_b   1.000
_cell.length_c   1.000
_cell.angle_alpha   90.00
_cell.angle_beta   90.00
_cell.angle_gamma   90.00
#
_symmetry.space_group_name_H-M   'P 1'
#
loop_
_entity.id
_entity.type
_entity.pdbx_description
1 polymer ?
#
loop_
_entity_poly.entity_id
_entity_poly.type
_entity_poly.pdbx_seq_one_letter_code
_entity_poly.pdbx_strand_id
1 'polypeptide(L)'
;MSAERAERGERTFDGYRRPDGRLGVRNRVLVLPSVICSHTVAEGIADRSPDAVAAPHDHGCGQLGADSDQTKRALVGVASNPNVAGTLVVGLGCEKVRSRDVAAAVDDRGLPVRELTIQDAGGTEACTDRGAAAVEALSERAAAATADPAGLGDLTVGVVVSDLDDSTVERTHPLLAGVIERVTRAGGRVAVAGAERFAAHPEAARARVDGHPDALDRVLDAD
;
A
#
# COMPACT_ATOMS: atom_id res chain seq x y z
N MET A 1 17.24 -11.66 -29.59
CA MET A 1 15.91 -11.23 -29.10
C MET A 1 14.99 -12.43 -29.17
N SER A 2 15.27 -13.40 -28.31
CA SER A 2 15.00 -14.81 -28.57
C SER A 2 13.62 -15.26 -28.09
N ALA A 3 13.18 -16.41 -28.60
CA ALA A 3 11.88 -17.06 -28.51
C ALA A 3 11.19 -17.08 -27.13
N GLU A 4 11.89 -16.84 -26.03
CA GLU A 4 11.36 -16.73 -24.67
C GLU A 4 10.39 -15.55 -24.42
N ARG A 5 10.32 -14.56 -25.31
CA ARG A 5 9.30 -13.50 -25.22
C ARG A 5 7.91 -13.95 -25.69
N ALA A 6 7.84 -14.97 -26.56
CA ALA A 6 6.59 -15.40 -27.20
C ALA A 6 5.74 -16.32 -26.31
N GLU A 7 6.34 -17.08 -25.38
CA GLU A 7 5.60 -17.97 -24.47
C GLU A 7 4.97 -17.25 -23.26
N ARG A 8 5.17 -15.93 -23.10
CA ARG A 8 4.77 -15.13 -21.92
C ARG A 8 3.51 -14.25 -22.08
N GLY A 9 2.76 -14.36 -23.18
CA GLY A 9 1.45 -13.69 -23.31
C GLY A 9 1.50 -12.16 -23.36
N GLU A 10 2.25 -11.62 -24.34
CA GLU A 10 2.06 -10.39 -25.17
C GLU A 10 1.43 -9.07 -24.65
N ARG A 11 1.03 -8.91 -23.39
CA ARG A 11 0.57 -7.62 -22.85
C ARG A 11 1.48 -7.16 -21.72
N THR A 12 2.29 -6.16 -22.03
CA THR A 12 3.12 -5.44 -21.06
C THR A 12 2.50 -4.09 -20.70
N PHE A 13 2.89 -3.56 -19.55
CA PHE A 13 2.59 -2.19 -19.14
C PHE A 13 3.85 -1.57 -18.50
N ASP A 14 3.86 -0.26 -18.35
CA ASP A 14 4.99 0.45 -17.74
C ASP A 14 4.82 0.46 -16.21
N GLY A 15 5.87 0.06 -15.48
CA GLY A 15 5.89 0.07 -14.03
C GLY A 15 7.23 0.54 -13.45
N TYR A 16 7.23 0.82 -12.16
CA TYR A 16 8.37 1.38 -11.45
C TYR A 16 8.91 0.36 -10.45
N ARG A 17 10.09 -0.22 -10.72
CA ARG A 17 10.72 -1.16 -9.79
C ARG A 17 11.28 -0.41 -8.58
N ARG A 18 11.02 -0.93 -7.40
CA ARG A 18 11.53 -0.40 -6.12
C ARG A 18 12.81 -1.14 -5.70
N PRO A 19 13.61 -0.58 -4.77
CA PRO A 19 14.84 -1.23 -4.30
C PRO A 19 14.64 -2.63 -3.71
N ASP A 20 13.44 -2.92 -3.19
CA ASP A 20 13.06 -4.23 -2.66
C ASP A 20 12.57 -5.23 -3.74
N GLY A 21 12.67 -4.87 -5.02
CA GLY A 21 12.29 -5.68 -6.17
C GLY A 21 10.79 -5.66 -6.51
N ARG A 22 9.94 -5.06 -5.68
CA ARG A 22 8.49 -4.95 -5.98
C ARG A 22 8.23 -3.90 -7.05
N LEU A 23 7.15 -4.10 -7.81
CA LEU A 23 6.74 -3.21 -8.89
C LEU A 23 5.56 -2.32 -8.48
N GLY A 24 5.69 -1.01 -8.68
CA GLY A 24 4.59 -0.06 -8.64
C GLY A 24 4.00 0.16 -10.02
N VAL A 25 2.67 0.11 -10.15
CA VAL A 25 1.94 0.53 -11.36
C VAL A 25 1.69 2.05 -11.40
N ARG A 26 2.07 2.75 -10.32
CA ARG A 26 2.02 4.20 -10.16
C ARG A 26 3.29 4.69 -9.47
N ASN A 27 3.53 5.98 -9.55
CA ASN A 27 4.71 6.63 -8.98
C ASN A 27 4.31 7.88 -8.17
N ARG A 28 3.62 7.67 -7.05
CA ARG A 28 3.03 8.75 -6.25
C ARG A 28 3.91 9.12 -5.06
N VAL A 29 3.83 10.38 -4.64
CA VAL A 29 4.30 10.79 -3.31
C VAL A 29 3.15 10.64 -2.32
N LEU A 30 3.40 9.97 -1.20
CA LEU A 30 2.41 9.80 -0.14
C LEU A 30 2.57 10.92 0.89
N VAL A 31 1.49 11.61 1.21
CA VAL A 31 1.41 12.47 2.41
C VAL A 31 0.66 11.70 3.50
N LEU A 32 1.40 11.25 4.50
CA LEU A 32 0.91 10.31 5.51
C LEU A 32 0.70 11.01 6.86
N PRO A 33 -0.53 11.37 7.23
CA PRO A 33 -0.80 11.82 8.59
C PRO A 33 -0.58 10.66 9.57
N SER A 34 0.09 10.95 10.69
CA SER A 34 0.33 9.98 11.77
C SER A 34 -0.77 9.97 12.84
N VAL A 35 -1.63 10.99 12.81
CA VAL A 35 -2.74 11.19 13.74
C VAL A 35 -3.87 11.97 13.07
N ILE A 36 -5.11 11.75 13.49
CA ILE A 36 -6.29 12.48 12.97
C ILE A 36 -6.11 14.02 12.98
N CYS A 37 -5.42 14.58 13.98
CA CYS A 37 -5.18 16.02 14.07
C CYS A 37 -4.30 16.60 12.95
N SER A 38 -3.59 15.76 12.20
CA SER A 38 -2.76 16.15 11.06
C SER A 38 -3.42 15.95 9.70
N HIS A 39 -4.66 15.42 9.68
CA HIS A 39 -5.40 15.06 8.48
C HIS A 39 -5.54 16.22 7.48
N THR A 40 -6.15 17.33 7.90
CA THR A 40 -6.42 18.47 7.00
C THR A 40 -5.14 19.11 6.46
N VAL A 41 -4.07 19.11 7.25
CA VAL A 41 -2.75 19.58 6.78
C VAL A 41 -2.19 18.64 5.73
N ALA A 42 -2.26 17.33 5.95
CA ALA A 42 -1.78 16.34 4.99
C ALA A 42 -2.53 16.41 3.65
N GLU A 43 -3.86 16.54 3.68
CA GLU A 43 -4.67 16.73 2.47
C GLU A 43 -4.32 18.05 1.77
N GLY A 44 -4.26 19.16 2.51
CA GLY A 44 -3.90 20.46 1.95
C GLY A 44 -2.49 20.52 1.36
N ILE A 45 -1.56 19.70 1.83
CA ILE A 45 -0.25 19.51 1.20
C ILE A 45 -0.39 18.70 -0.10
N ALA A 46 -1.11 17.57 -0.07
CA ALA A 46 -1.28 16.69 -1.22
C ALA A 46 -1.99 17.41 -2.39
N ASP A 47 -2.99 18.24 -2.11
CA ASP A 47 -3.75 19.00 -3.11
C ASP A 47 -2.89 19.99 -3.92
N ARG A 48 -1.69 20.34 -3.41
CA ARG A 48 -0.74 21.22 -4.10
C ARG A 48 0.11 20.50 -5.15
N SER A 49 0.00 19.17 -5.29
CA SER A 49 0.76 18.41 -6.28
C SER A 49 -0.10 17.31 -6.93
N PRO A 50 -0.16 17.24 -8.27
CA PRO A 50 -0.91 16.18 -8.97
C PRO A 50 -0.30 14.77 -8.77
N ASP A 51 0.96 14.71 -8.34
CA ASP A 51 1.70 13.46 -8.09
C ASP A 51 1.57 12.97 -6.65
N ALA A 52 0.99 13.79 -5.76
CA ALA A 52 0.79 13.46 -4.37
C ALA A 52 -0.59 12.83 -4.10
N VAL A 53 -0.67 12.09 -3.01
CA VAL A 53 -1.94 11.57 -2.47
C VAL A 53 -1.84 11.55 -0.95
N ALA A 54 -2.90 11.98 -0.26
CA ALA A 54 -3.02 11.83 1.18
C ALA A 54 -3.65 10.48 1.55
N ALA A 55 -3.22 9.89 2.67
CA ALA A 55 -3.84 8.70 3.25
C ALA A 55 -4.35 8.98 4.68
N PRO A 56 -5.44 9.75 4.81
CA PRO A 56 -6.01 10.06 6.11
C PRO A 56 -6.57 8.84 6.85
N HIS A 57 -6.59 8.94 8.19
CA HIS A 57 -7.23 7.97 9.07
C HIS A 57 -7.81 8.65 10.32
N ASP A 58 -8.75 7.98 10.99
CA ASP A 58 -9.49 8.56 12.11
C ASP A 58 -8.90 8.26 13.49
N HIS A 59 -7.78 7.54 13.55
CA HIS A 59 -7.16 7.21 14.83
C HIS A 59 -6.50 8.41 15.51
N GLY A 60 -6.91 8.65 16.76
CA GLY A 60 -6.35 9.67 17.66
C GLY A 60 -5.31 9.13 18.66
N CYS A 61 -4.95 9.93 19.66
CA CYS A 61 -3.86 9.63 20.60
C CYS A 61 -4.17 8.55 21.66
N GLY A 62 -5.42 8.07 21.76
CA GLY A 62 -5.87 7.13 22.79
C GLY A 62 -5.46 5.67 22.60
N GLN A 63 -4.58 5.37 21.63
CA GLN A 63 -4.13 4.02 21.31
C GLN A 63 -3.09 3.53 22.33
N LEU A 64 -3.22 2.31 22.84
CA LEU A 64 -2.31 1.73 23.82
C LEU A 64 -1.81 0.36 23.38
N GLY A 65 -0.57 0.03 23.73
CA GLY A 65 0.04 -1.28 23.48
C GLY A 65 -0.16 -1.76 22.04
N ALA A 66 -0.82 -2.91 21.89
CA ALA A 66 -1.04 -3.57 20.61
C ALA A 66 -1.78 -2.69 19.58
N ASP A 67 -2.67 -1.79 20.00
CA ASP A 67 -3.40 -0.89 19.09
C ASP A 67 -2.44 0.11 18.44
N SER A 68 -1.60 0.74 19.27
CA SER A 68 -0.60 1.70 18.80
C SER A 68 0.42 1.02 17.88
N ASP A 69 0.83 -0.20 18.22
CA ASP A 69 1.74 -0.99 17.40
C ASP A 69 1.10 -1.38 16.07
N GLN A 70 -0.19 -1.75 16.06
CA GLN A 70 -0.93 -2.08 14.85
C GLN A 70 -1.06 -0.87 13.93
N THR A 71 -1.40 0.30 14.45
CA THR A 71 -1.48 1.53 13.64
C THR A 71 -0.11 1.90 13.09
N LYS A 72 0.96 1.85 13.89
CA LYS A 72 2.32 2.08 13.37
C LYS A 72 2.66 1.10 12.24
N ARG A 73 2.38 -0.20 12.41
CA ARG A 73 2.58 -1.22 11.37
C ARG A 73 1.80 -0.90 10.09
N ALA A 74 0.54 -0.50 10.22
CA ALA A 74 -0.31 -0.14 9.10
C ALA A 74 0.24 1.07 8.34
N LEU A 75 0.61 2.15 9.04
CA LEU A 75 1.20 3.36 8.45
C LEU A 75 2.49 3.05 7.67
N VAL A 76 3.40 2.30 8.27
CA VAL A 76 4.64 1.86 7.59
C VAL A 76 4.31 0.95 6.40
N GLY A 77 3.29 0.11 6.50
CA GLY A 77 2.80 -0.73 5.41
C GLY A 77 2.29 0.07 4.21
N VAL A 78 1.50 1.11 4.45
CA VAL A 78 1.00 2.03 3.42
C VAL A 78 2.16 2.79 2.76
N ALA A 79 3.09 3.32 3.56
CA ALA A 79 4.30 3.97 3.05
C ALA A 79 5.21 3.03 2.26
N SER A 80 5.14 1.72 2.54
CA SER A 80 5.87 0.67 1.83
C SER A 80 5.14 0.12 0.60
N ASN A 81 4.01 0.70 0.19
CA ASN A 81 3.32 0.28 -1.03
C ASN A 81 4.20 0.61 -2.25
N PRO A 82 4.40 -0.30 -3.22
CA PRO A 82 5.30 -0.03 -4.35
C PRO A 82 4.78 1.08 -5.29
N ASN A 83 3.50 1.49 -5.19
CA ASN A 83 2.99 2.68 -5.87
C ASN A 83 3.47 4.01 -5.25
N VAL A 84 4.05 3.95 -4.06
CA VAL A 84 4.62 5.09 -3.34
C VAL A 84 6.12 5.18 -3.65
N ALA A 85 6.52 6.29 -4.26
CA ALA A 85 7.91 6.58 -4.61
C ALA A 85 8.67 7.27 -3.47
N GLY A 86 7.93 7.95 -2.59
CA GLY A 86 8.44 8.60 -1.39
C GLY A 86 7.30 9.04 -0.49
N THR A 87 7.59 9.24 0.80
CA THR A 87 6.58 9.58 1.80
C THR A 87 6.96 10.86 2.55
N LEU A 88 6.03 11.78 2.73
CA LEU A 88 6.09 12.81 3.76
C LEU A 88 5.19 12.37 4.91
N VAL A 89 5.77 12.07 6.08
CA VAL A 89 5.01 11.80 7.30
C VAL A 89 4.70 13.11 8.00
N VAL A 90 3.43 13.37 8.28
CA VAL A 90 2.97 14.59 8.96
C VAL A 90 2.45 14.24 10.35
N GLY A 91 2.99 14.88 11.37
CA GLY A 91 2.55 14.78 12.76
C GLY A 91 1.91 16.05 13.27
N LEU A 92 1.21 15.96 14.41
CA LEU A 92 0.86 17.16 15.17
C LEU A 92 2.06 17.60 16.01
N GLY A 93 2.73 16.65 16.66
CA GLY A 93 3.87 16.84 17.57
C GLY A 93 3.66 16.21 18.96
N CYS A 94 2.43 15.81 19.29
CA CYS A 94 2.07 15.24 20.60
C CYS A 94 1.38 13.86 20.51
N GLU A 95 1.37 13.25 19.32
CA GLU A 95 0.71 11.97 19.09
C GLU A 95 1.43 10.77 19.72
N LYS A 96 0.67 9.71 20.01
CA LYS A 96 1.22 8.46 20.55
C LYS A 96 2.05 7.70 19.52
N VAL A 97 1.49 7.54 18.32
CA VAL A 97 2.21 6.99 17.15
C VAL A 97 3.00 8.14 16.53
N ARG A 98 4.18 8.43 17.10
CA ARG A 98 4.97 9.59 16.70
C ARG A 98 5.37 9.50 15.22
N SER A 99 5.07 10.55 14.47
CA SER A 99 5.48 10.77 13.07
C SER A 99 6.95 10.40 12.81
N ARG A 100 7.88 10.87 13.65
CA ARG A 100 9.31 10.51 13.56
C ARG A 100 9.60 9.01 13.65
N ASP A 101 8.84 8.26 14.45
CA ASP A 101 9.05 6.82 14.63
C ASP A 101 8.52 6.02 13.43
N VAL A 102 7.49 6.55 12.76
CA VAL A 102 6.99 6.02 11.48
C VAL A 102 8.00 6.34 10.38
N ALA A 103 8.46 7.59 10.29
CA ALA A 103 9.44 8.01 9.30
C ALA A 103 10.75 7.21 9.42
N ALA A 104 11.29 7.04 10.62
CA ALA A 104 12.47 6.21 10.86
C ALA A 104 12.26 4.76 10.39
N ALA A 105 11.10 4.15 10.68
CA ALA A 105 10.80 2.79 10.24
C ALA A 105 10.60 2.65 8.71
N VAL A 106 10.24 3.73 8.02
CA VAL A 106 10.20 3.78 6.54
C VAL A 106 11.62 3.93 5.99
N ASP A 107 12.45 4.78 6.61
CA ASP A 107 13.85 4.99 6.23
C ASP A 107 14.70 3.72 6.43
N ASP A 108 14.47 2.97 7.52
CA ASP A 108 15.10 1.67 7.80
C ASP A 108 14.85 0.63 6.68
N ARG A 109 13.80 0.82 5.88
CA ARG A 109 13.47 -0.01 4.70
C ARG A 109 14.13 0.49 3.41
N GLY A 110 14.94 1.55 3.49
CA GLY A 110 15.58 2.21 2.36
C GLY A 110 14.61 3.00 1.48
N LEU A 111 13.42 3.36 1.99
CA LEU A 111 12.40 4.08 1.24
C LEU A 111 12.53 5.60 1.46
N PRO A 112 12.47 6.43 0.40
CA PRO A 112 12.59 7.88 0.56
C PRO A 112 11.50 8.44 1.46
N VAL A 113 11.92 9.13 2.53
CA VAL A 113 10.98 9.69 3.51
C VAL A 113 11.42 11.07 4.01
N ARG A 114 10.44 11.90 4.33
CA ARG A 114 10.56 13.16 5.06
C ARG A 114 9.57 13.17 6.21
N GLU A 115 9.82 14.02 7.18
CA GLU A 115 8.98 14.16 8.36
C GLU A 115 8.82 15.64 8.71
N LEU A 116 7.61 16.02 9.13
CA LEU A 116 7.26 17.34 9.63
C LEU A 116 6.20 17.21 10.73
N THR A 117 6.30 18.04 11.76
CA THR A 117 5.19 18.25 12.72
C THR A 117 4.61 19.65 12.57
N ILE A 118 3.30 19.78 12.78
CA ILE A 118 2.60 21.07 12.73
C ILE A 118 3.13 22.02 13.81
N GLN A 119 3.39 21.50 15.02
CA GLN A 119 3.88 22.30 16.14
C GLN A 119 5.30 22.84 15.89
N ASP A 120 6.23 22.00 15.41
CA ASP A 120 7.62 22.44 15.13
C ASP A 120 7.69 23.32 13.88
N ALA A 121 6.74 23.17 12.95
CA ALA A 121 6.61 24.05 11.79
C ALA A 121 6.12 25.46 12.15
N GLY A 122 5.50 25.64 13.32
CA GLY A 122 4.93 26.92 13.76
C GLY A 122 3.45 27.10 13.40
N GLY A 123 2.73 26.00 13.15
CA GLY A 123 1.29 26.01 12.85
C GLY A 123 0.95 25.48 11.46
N THR A 124 -0.35 25.42 11.17
CA THR A 124 -0.93 24.81 9.97
C THR A 124 -0.35 25.37 8.68
N GLU A 125 -0.38 26.68 8.47
CA GLU A 125 0.05 27.32 7.22
C GLU A 125 1.53 27.06 6.92
N ALA A 126 2.40 27.32 7.92
CA ALA A 126 3.83 27.06 7.79
C ALA A 126 4.15 25.58 7.57
N CYS A 127 3.39 24.67 8.20
CA CYS A 127 3.53 23.23 7.96
C CYS A 127 3.12 22.85 6.54
N THR A 128 2.02 23.40 6.03
CA THR A 128 1.56 23.13 4.66
C THR A 128 2.56 23.62 3.62
N ASP A 129 3.14 24.81 3.81
CA ASP A 129 4.14 25.36 2.88
C ASP A 129 5.43 24.53 2.87
N ARG A 130 5.96 24.19 4.05
CA ARG A 130 7.14 23.30 4.16
C ARG A 130 6.85 21.90 3.61
N GLY A 131 5.64 21.39 3.86
CA GLY A 131 5.20 20.10 3.35
C GLY A 131 5.11 20.07 1.82
N ALA A 132 4.59 21.13 1.20
CA ALA A 132 4.52 21.26 -0.25
C ALA A 132 5.93 21.21 -0.88
N ALA A 133 6.90 21.95 -0.31
CA ALA A 133 8.28 21.92 -0.77
C ALA A 133 8.93 20.53 -0.59
N ALA A 134 8.61 19.83 0.51
CA ALA A 134 9.10 18.47 0.73
C ALA A 134 8.50 17.46 -0.28
N VAL A 135 7.21 17.61 -0.61
CA VAL A 135 6.53 16.80 -1.63
C VAL A 135 7.13 17.08 -3.01
N GLU A 136 7.37 18.33 -3.37
CA GLU A 136 8.02 18.70 -4.64
C GLU A 136 9.38 18.01 -4.79
N ALA A 137 10.24 18.09 -3.77
CA ALA A 137 11.54 17.42 -3.78
C ALA A 137 11.44 15.89 -3.89
N LEU A 138 10.43 15.28 -3.26
CA LEU A 138 10.16 13.84 -3.39
C LEU A 138 9.65 13.49 -4.81
N SER A 139 8.80 14.33 -5.39
CA SER A 139 8.25 14.16 -6.74
C SER A 139 9.34 14.29 -7.80
N GLU A 140 10.25 15.26 -7.69
CA GLU A 140 11.41 15.39 -8.58
C GLU A 140 12.29 14.13 -8.56
N ARG A 141 12.58 13.62 -7.37
CA ARG A 141 13.30 12.35 -7.21
C ARG A 141 12.54 11.19 -7.84
N ALA A 142 11.21 11.13 -7.67
CA ALA A 142 10.37 10.09 -8.23
C ALA A 142 10.35 10.14 -9.77
N ALA A 143 10.30 11.34 -10.35
CA ALA A 143 10.28 11.56 -11.80
C ALA A 143 11.59 11.15 -12.48
N ALA A 144 12.72 11.11 -11.75
CA ALA A 144 13.98 10.60 -12.26
C ALA A 144 14.00 9.07 -12.43
N ALA A 145 13.03 8.34 -11.86
CA ALA A 145 12.93 6.89 -12.03
C ALA A 145 12.41 6.55 -13.44
N THR A 146 13.11 5.65 -14.14
CA THR A 146 12.65 5.12 -15.42
C THR A 146 11.59 4.05 -15.22
N ALA A 147 10.51 4.11 -16.00
CA ALA A 147 9.53 3.04 -16.03
C ALA A 147 10.05 1.87 -16.88
N ASP A 148 9.95 0.66 -16.33
CA ASP A 148 10.36 -0.57 -16.99
C ASP A 148 9.13 -1.32 -17.53
N PRO A 149 9.25 -2.01 -18.67
CA PRO A 149 8.23 -2.96 -19.11
C PRO A 149 8.00 -4.05 -18.06
N ALA A 150 6.74 -4.24 -17.71
CA ALA A 150 6.27 -5.22 -16.73
C ALA A 150 5.11 -6.07 -17.28
N GLY A 151 4.91 -7.24 -16.69
CA GLY A 151 3.81 -8.15 -17.04
C GLY A 151 2.96 -8.55 -15.83
N LEU A 152 2.00 -9.45 -16.05
CA LEU A 152 1.13 -9.96 -14.98
C LEU A 152 1.91 -10.61 -13.83
N GLY A 153 3.08 -11.19 -14.12
CA GLY A 153 3.96 -11.80 -13.13
C GLY A 153 4.55 -10.84 -12.11
N ASP A 154 4.62 -9.54 -12.44
CA ASP A 154 5.14 -8.51 -11.55
C ASP A 154 4.05 -7.91 -10.64
N LEU A 155 2.78 -8.21 -10.88
CA LEU A 155 1.66 -7.59 -10.17
C LEU A 155 1.42 -8.21 -8.80
N THR A 156 1.06 -7.36 -7.85
CA THR A 156 0.29 -7.75 -6.66
C THR A 156 -1.11 -7.18 -6.77
N VAL A 157 -2.12 -8.04 -6.83
CA VAL A 157 -3.53 -7.65 -6.95
C VAL A 157 -4.23 -7.86 -5.61
N GLY A 158 -4.81 -6.80 -5.06
CA GLY A 158 -5.72 -6.87 -3.93
C GLY A 158 -7.15 -7.07 -4.41
N VAL A 159 -7.85 -8.02 -3.80
CA VAL A 159 -9.27 -8.31 -4.05
C VAL A 159 -10.02 -8.12 -2.74
N VAL A 160 -11.01 -7.25 -2.73
CA VAL A 160 -11.89 -7.05 -1.57
C VAL A 160 -13.29 -7.50 -1.95
N VAL A 161 -13.86 -8.43 -1.19
CA VAL A 161 -15.25 -8.88 -1.39
C VAL A 161 -16.18 -8.03 -0.54
N SER A 162 -17.17 -7.42 -1.19
CA SER A 162 -18.11 -6.45 -0.62
C SER A 162 -19.46 -7.03 -0.23
N ASP A 163 -19.90 -8.09 -0.90
CA ASP A 163 -21.22 -8.72 -0.76
C ASP A 163 -21.20 -10.14 -1.35
N LEU A 164 -22.26 -10.90 -1.05
CA LEU A 164 -22.47 -12.27 -1.53
C LEU A 164 -23.82 -12.40 -2.25
N ASP A 165 -24.31 -11.33 -2.87
CA ASP A 165 -25.54 -11.39 -3.65
C ASP A 165 -25.41 -12.40 -4.80
N ASP A 166 -26.51 -13.05 -5.17
CA ASP A 166 -26.51 -14.10 -6.21
C ASP A 166 -25.83 -13.62 -7.51
N SER A 167 -26.05 -12.36 -7.89
CA SER A 167 -25.42 -11.80 -9.09
C SER A 167 -23.90 -11.68 -8.99
N THR A 168 -23.37 -11.38 -7.80
CA THR A 168 -21.93 -11.30 -7.51
C THR A 168 -21.32 -12.70 -7.50
N VAL A 169 -21.98 -13.64 -6.83
CA VAL A 169 -21.52 -15.03 -6.72
C VAL A 169 -21.56 -15.76 -8.06
N GLU A 170 -22.64 -15.63 -8.82
CA GLU A 170 -22.83 -16.38 -10.07
C GLU A 170 -22.11 -15.76 -11.27
N ARG A 171 -21.87 -14.44 -11.28
CA ARG A 171 -21.26 -13.76 -12.45
C ARG A 171 -19.89 -13.16 -12.16
N THR A 172 -19.75 -12.39 -11.09
CA THR A 172 -18.52 -11.64 -10.81
C THR A 172 -17.40 -12.55 -10.31
N HIS A 173 -17.70 -13.46 -9.37
CA HIS A 173 -16.69 -14.36 -8.79
C HIS A 173 -16.04 -15.28 -9.84
N PRO A 174 -16.77 -15.92 -10.78
CA PRO A 174 -16.12 -16.72 -11.84
C PRO A 174 -15.19 -15.91 -12.74
N LEU A 175 -15.55 -14.66 -13.07
CA LEU A 175 -14.69 -13.78 -13.86
C LEU A 175 -13.42 -13.38 -13.08
N LEU A 176 -13.59 -13.04 -11.80
CA LEU A 176 -12.49 -12.73 -10.90
C LEU A 176 -11.55 -13.93 -10.70
N ALA A 177 -12.08 -15.14 -10.55
CA ALA A 177 -11.29 -16.37 -10.49
C ALA A 177 -10.39 -16.52 -11.73
N GLY A 178 -10.94 -16.25 -12.92
CA GLY A 178 -10.15 -16.23 -14.16
C GLY A 178 -9.03 -15.18 -14.17
N VAL A 179 -9.24 -14.02 -13.55
CA VAL A 179 -8.19 -13.00 -13.36
C VAL A 179 -7.11 -13.49 -12.39
N ILE A 180 -7.52 -14.03 -11.24
CA ILE A 180 -6.63 -14.57 -10.21
C ILE A 180 -5.74 -15.64 -10.82
N GLU A 181 -6.31 -16.60 -11.53
CA GLU A 181 -5.56 -17.66 -12.19
C GLU A 181 -4.55 -17.13 -13.21
N ARG A 182 -4.91 -16.12 -14.00
CA ARG A 182 -3.98 -15.53 -14.99
C ARG A 182 -2.80 -14.84 -14.32
N VAL A 183 -3.05 -14.10 -13.24
CA VAL A 183 -2.00 -13.41 -12.47
C VAL A 183 -1.08 -14.43 -11.79
N THR A 184 -1.63 -15.41 -11.07
CA THR A 184 -0.82 -16.40 -10.34
C THR A 184 -0.06 -17.33 -11.28
N ARG A 185 -0.66 -17.76 -12.40
CA ARG A 185 0.04 -18.56 -13.43
C ARG A 185 1.20 -17.81 -14.06
N ALA A 186 1.14 -16.47 -14.12
CA ALA A 186 2.23 -15.63 -14.61
C ALA A 186 3.31 -15.36 -13.54
N GLY A 187 3.14 -15.83 -12.30
CA GLY A 187 4.05 -15.59 -11.16
C GLY A 187 3.68 -14.40 -10.28
N GLY A 188 2.57 -13.73 -10.57
CA GLY A 188 2.07 -12.60 -9.78
C GLY A 188 1.42 -13.05 -8.48
N ARG A 189 1.11 -12.08 -7.62
CA ARG A 189 0.54 -12.31 -6.28
C ARG A 189 -0.90 -11.79 -6.22
N VAL A 190 -1.75 -12.51 -5.52
CA VAL A 190 -3.11 -12.07 -5.21
C VAL A 190 -3.31 -12.13 -3.71
N ALA A 191 -3.79 -11.02 -3.14
CA ALA A 191 -4.23 -10.95 -1.75
C ALA A 191 -5.74 -10.74 -1.74
N VAL A 192 -6.46 -11.61 -1.05
CA VAL A 192 -7.92 -11.51 -0.89
C VAL A 192 -8.22 -11.08 0.53
N ALA A 193 -9.10 -10.10 0.68
CA ALA A 193 -9.61 -9.60 1.97
C ALA A 193 -11.13 -9.37 1.86
N GLY A 194 -11.80 -9.24 3.01
CA GLY A 194 -13.24 -9.03 3.06
C GLY A 194 -13.68 -8.77 4.49
N ALA A 195 -14.78 -8.05 4.65
CA ALA A 195 -15.44 -7.90 5.94
C ALA A 195 -16.30 -9.13 6.28
N GLU A 196 -16.84 -9.77 5.24
CA GLU A 196 -17.55 -11.04 5.36
C GLU A 196 -16.56 -12.20 5.56
N ARG A 197 -16.94 -13.15 6.42
CA ARG A 197 -16.11 -14.34 6.66
C ARG A 197 -16.05 -15.18 5.39
N PHE A 198 -14.84 -15.44 4.91
CA PHE A 198 -14.63 -16.46 3.88
C PHE A 198 -14.64 -17.84 4.54
N ALA A 199 -15.62 -18.67 4.19
CA ALA A 199 -15.52 -20.11 4.45
C ALA A 199 -14.67 -20.73 3.34
N ALA A 200 -13.37 -20.93 3.61
CA ALA A 200 -12.51 -21.66 2.68
C ALA A 200 -12.98 -23.12 2.60
N HIS A 201 -13.11 -23.67 1.39
CA HIS A 201 -13.39 -25.09 1.23
C HIS A 201 -12.16 -25.90 1.70
N PRO A 202 -12.22 -26.63 2.83
CA PRO A 202 -11.01 -27.08 3.53
C PRO A 202 -10.14 -28.01 2.69
N GLU A 203 -10.76 -28.97 2.00
CA GLU A 203 -10.05 -29.94 1.15
C GLU A 203 -9.40 -29.30 -0.07
N ALA A 204 -10.12 -28.40 -0.76
CA ALA A 204 -9.61 -27.69 -1.93
C ALA A 204 -8.51 -26.69 -1.56
N ALA A 205 -8.57 -26.08 -0.38
CA ALA A 205 -7.53 -25.22 0.15
C ALA A 205 -6.27 -26.03 0.49
N ARG A 206 -6.41 -27.14 1.24
CA ARG A 206 -5.29 -28.04 1.56
C ARG A 206 -4.59 -28.61 0.32
N ALA A 207 -5.34 -28.90 -0.74
CA ALA A 207 -4.78 -29.41 -2.00
C ALA A 207 -4.02 -28.34 -2.82
N ARG A 208 -4.20 -27.05 -2.52
CA ARG A 208 -3.61 -25.93 -3.27
C ARG A 208 -2.59 -25.11 -2.49
N VAL A 209 -2.57 -25.23 -1.16
CA VAL A 209 -1.58 -24.55 -0.33
C VAL A 209 -0.22 -25.24 -0.48
N ASP A 210 0.76 -24.47 -0.90
CA ASP A 210 2.17 -24.86 -0.92
C ASP A 210 2.93 -23.98 0.07
N GLY A 211 3.50 -24.60 1.11
CA GLY A 211 4.11 -23.91 2.25
C GLY A 211 3.12 -23.31 3.27
N HIS A 212 3.58 -23.12 4.51
CA HIS A 212 2.84 -22.50 5.64
C HIS A 212 1.51 -23.16 6.06
N PRO A 213 1.48 -24.47 6.41
CA PRO A 213 0.26 -25.14 6.87
C PRO A 213 -0.40 -24.45 8.08
N ASP A 214 0.40 -23.94 9.03
CA ASP A 214 -0.11 -23.21 10.20
C ASP A 214 -0.86 -21.91 9.85
N ALA A 215 -0.62 -21.34 8.67
CA ALA A 215 -1.37 -20.19 8.17
C ALA A 215 -2.71 -20.62 7.57
N LEU A 216 -2.75 -21.77 6.90
CA LEU A 216 -4.00 -22.36 6.41
C LEU A 216 -4.90 -22.77 7.56
N ASP A 217 -4.37 -23.42 8.59
CA ASP A 217 -5.18 -23.86 9.74
C ASP A 217 -5.84 -22.67 10.44
N ARG A 218 -5.12 -21.56 10.62
CA ARG A 218 -5.71 -20.32 11.15
C ARG A 218 -6.83 -19.71 10.29
N VAL A 219 -6.81 -19.94 8.98
CA VAL A 219 -7.89 -19.49 8.07
C VAL A 219 -9.07 -20.46 8.12
N LEU A 220 -8.81 -21.76 8.25
CA LEU A 220 -9.85 -22.79 8.36
C LEU A 220 -10.54 -22.79 9.73
N ASP A 221 -9.81 -22.43 10.78
CA ASP A 221 -10.27 -22.39 12.17
C ASP A 221 -10.73 -20.98 12.60
N ALA A 222 -10.82 -20.04 11.66
CA ALA A 222 -11.35 -18.69 11.92
C ALA A 222 -12.88 -18.76 12.08
N ASP A 223 -13.32 -19.09 13.31
CA ASP A 223 -14.73 -19.09 13.72
C ASP A 223 -15.43 -17.75 13.57
#